data_AF-A0A0C2F7U2-F1
#
_entry.id   AF-A0A0C2F7U2-F1
#
_cell.length_a   1.000
_cell.length_b   1.000
_cell.length_c   1.000
_cell.angle_alpha   90.00
_cell.angle_beta   90.00
_cell.angle_gamma   90.00
#
_symmetry.space_group_name_H-M   'P 1'
#
loop_
_entity.id
_entity.type
_entity.pdbx_description
1 polymer ?
#
loop_
_entity_poly.entity_id
_entity_poly.type
_entity_poly.pdbx_seq_one_letter_code
_entity_poly.pdbx_strand_id
1 'polypeptide(L)'
;MQNKVVLDQVSGFAEPGQVTFIMGASGAGKSTLLNILTQKKMRGLRIFGEIAINNQLVEMGDMKKYSAYVQQDDLFIAEMTVQEHL
;
A
#
# COMPACT_ATOMS: atom_id res chain seq x y z
N MET A 1 5.35 -4.33 -26.86
CA MET A 1 4.52 -4.05 -25.68
C MET A 1 4.99 -2.73 -25.09
N GLN A 2 4.11 -1.73 -24.97
CA GLN A 2 4.49 -0.39 -24.52
C GLN A 2 4.55 -0.36 -22.99
N ASN A 3 5.70 0.00 -22.43
CA ASN A 3 5.85 0.17 -20.98
C ASN A 3 5.22 1.50 -20.58
N LYS A 4 4.15 1.45 -19.79
CA LYS A 4 3.49 2.64 -19.23
C LYS A 4 4.01 2.88 -17.81
N VAL A 5 4.47 4.09 -17.54
CA VAL A 5 4.84 4.54 -16.20
C VAL A 5 3.56 4.91 -15.44
N VAL A 6 3.37 4.34 -14.25
CA VAL A 6 2.20 4.62 -13.39
C VAL A 6 2.55 5.62 -12.29
N LEU A 7 3.72 5.44 -11.68
CA LEU A 7 4.30 6.35 -10.70
C LEU A 7 5.73 6.66 -11.15
N ASP A 8 6.14 7.92 -11.01
CA ASP A 8 7.46 8.38 -11.40
C ASP A 8 8.08 9.21 -10.27
N GLN A 9 9.26 8.80 -9.83
CA GLN A 9 10.08 9.50 -8.81
C GLN A 9 9.30 10.00 -7.58
N VAL A 10 8.44 9.15 -7.01
CA VAL A 10 7.67 9.50 -5.80
C VAL A 10 8.52 9.28 -4.55
N SER A 11 8.54 10.27 -3.66
CA SER A 11 9.19 10.20 -2.34
C SER A 11 8.29 10.80 -1.26
N GLY A 12 8.50 10.41 -0.01
CA GLY A 12 7.74 10.91 1.13
C GLY A 12 8.05 10.14 2.40
N PHE A 13 7.53 10.61 3.53
CA PHE A 13 7.63 9.95 4.84
C PHE A 13 6.33 10.17 5.61
N ALA A 14 6.10 9.33 6.62
CA ALA A 14 5.00 9.48 7.57
C ALA A 14 5.57 9.43 8.98
N GLU A 15 5.20 10.40 9.82
CA GLU A 15 5.71 10.49 11.20
C GLU A 15 4.79 9.78 12.19
N PRO A 16 5.36 9.18 13.25
CA PRO A 16 4.56 8.64 14.36
C PRO A 16 3.64 9.68 14.98
N GLY A 17 2.38 9.29 15.24
CA GLY A 17 1.38 10.16 15.86
C GLY A 17 0.71 11.15 14.91
N GLN A 18 1.04 11.12 13.61
CA GLN A 18 0.42 11.97 12.60
C GLN A 18 -0.44 11.17 11.63
N VAL A 19 -1.45 11.84 11.07
CA VAL A 19 -2.25 11.32 9.97
C VAL A 19 -1.71 11.88 8.66
N THR A 20 -1.20 11.01 7.79
CA THR A 20 -0.71 11.40 6.47
C THR A 20 -1.78 11.11 5.42
N PHE A 21 -2.09 12.09 4.57
CA PHE A 21 -3.10 11.98 3.53
C PHE A 21 -2.46 11.89 2.14
N ILE A 22 -2.94 10.97 1.30
CA ILE A 22 -2.61 10.90 -0.12
C ILE A 22 -3.82 11.40 -0.91
N MET A 23 -3.70 12.57 -1.54
CA MET A 23 -4.78 13.21 -2.28
C MET A 23 -4.47 13.29 -3.78
N GLY A 24 -5.52 13.32 -4.61
CA GLY A 24 -5.39 13.42 -6.06
C GLY A 24 -6.61 12.92 -6.81
N ALA A 25 -6.73 13.27 -8.10
CA ALA A 25 -7.86 12.88 -8.96
C ALA A 25 -7.99 11.35 -9.12
N SER A 26 -9.14 10.89 -9.63
CA SER A 26 -9.31 9.49 -10.01
C SER A 26 -8.27 9.09 -11.07
N GLY A 27 -7.66 7.91 -10.93
CA GLY A 27 -6.58 7.45 -11.81
C GLY A 27 -5.19 8.05 -11.54
N ALA A 28 -5.04 8.94 -10.56
CA ALA A 28 -3.74 9.56 -10.22
C ALA A 28 -2.71 8.60 -9.56
N GLY A 29 -3.03 7.31 -9.40
CA GLY A 29 -2.09 6.32 -8.84
C GLY A 29 -2.12 6.17 -7.32
N LYS A 30 -3.07 6.79 -6.60
CA LYS A 30 -3.19 6.71 -5.12
C LYS A 30 -3.24 5.28 -4.59
N SER A 31 -4.19 4.47 -5.08
CA SER A 31 -4.33 3.07 -4.67
C SER A 31 -3.13 2.23 -5.12
N THR A 32 -2.49 2.59 -6.24
CA THR A 32 -1.25 1.94 -6.69
C THR A 32 -0.10 2.22 -5.72
N LEU A 33 0.07 3.47 -5.28
CA LEU A 33 1.08 3.85 -4.28
C LEU A 33 0.86 3.11 -2.96
N LEU A 34 -0.38 3.05 -2.45
CA LEU A 34 -0.69 2.30 -1.22
C LEU A 34 -0.41 0.80 -1.35
N ASN A 35 -0.71 0.20 -2.50
CA ASN A 35 -0.39 -1.21 -2.76
C ASN A 35 1.12 -1.48 -2.81
N ILE A 36 1.91 -0.55 -3.38
CA ILE A 36 3.37 -0.63 -3.39
C ILE A 36 3.93 -0.50 -1.98
N LEU A 37 3.46 0.49 -1.22
CA LEU A 37 3.88 0.71 0.17
C LEU A 37 3.58 -0.48 1.07
N THR A 38 2.49 -1.20 0.82
CA THR A 38 2.11 -2.42 1.56
C THR A 38 2.70 -3.70 0.97
N GLN A 39 3.56 -3.58 -0.04
CA GLN A 39 4.19 -4.68 -0.78
C GLN A 39 3.20 -5.74 -1.29
N LYS A 40 1.98 -5.32 -1.65
CA LYS A 40 1.01 -6.21 -2.28
C LYS A 40 1.47 -6.58 -3.69
N LYS A 41 1.38 -7.86 -4.03
CA LYS A 41 1.71 -8.36 -5.37
C LYS A 41 0.73 -7.79 -6.39
N MET A 42 1.21 -6.94 -7.28
CA MET A 42 0.47 -6.44 -8.44
C MET A 42 1.01 -7.10 -9.71
N ARG A 43 0.17 -7.89 -10.40
CA ARG A 43 0.58 -8.60 -11.61
C ARG A 43 0.97 -7.59 -12.71
N GLY A 44 2.12 -7.81 -13.35
CA GLY A 44 2.58 -7.03 -14.50
C GLY A 44 3.26 -5.69 -14.17
N LEU A 45 3.43 -5.34 -12.89
CA LEU A 45 4.16 -4.15 -12.47
C LEU A 45 5.63 -4.45 -12.16
N ARG A 46 6.51 -3.58 -12.62
CA ARG A 46 7.90 -3.51 -12.17
C ARG A 46 8.01 -2.35 -11.19
N ILE A 47 8.49 -2.64 -9.99
CA ILE A 47 8.62 -1.67 -8.91
C ILE A 47 10.12 -1.46 -8.67
N PHE A 48 10.53 -0.20 -8.57
CA PHE A 48 11.90 0.20 -8.27
C PHE A 48 11.85 1.22 -7.13
N GLY A 49 12.88 1.20 -6.27
CA GLY A 49 12.98 2.07 -5.11
C GLY A 49 13.07 1.30 -3.81
N GLU A 50 13.13 2.04 -2.71
CA GLU A 50 13.35 1.53 -1.37
C GLU A 50 12.25 2.03 -0.44
N ILE A 51 11.90 1.21 0.55
CA ILE A 51 10.97 1.57 1.62
C ILE A 51 11.67 1.28 2.93
N ALA A 52 11.63 2.23 3.86
CA ALA A 52 12.22 2.09 5.18
C ALA A 52 11.18 2.33 6.27
N ILE A 53 11.33 1.61 7.39
CA ILE A 53 10.58 1.84 8.64
C ILE A 53 11.62 2.07 9.73
N ASN A 54 11.49 3.17 10.48
CA ASN A 54 12.44 3.54 11.52
C ASN A 54 13.91 3.47 11.04
N ASN A 55 14.15 4.03 9.83
CA ASN A 55 15.46 4.06 9.18
C ASN A 55 16.06 2.70 8.78
N GLN A 56 15.27 1.62 8.83
CA GLN A 56 15.68 0.29 8.38
C GLN A 56 14.96 -0.07 7.09
N LEU A 57 15.72 -0.51 6.08
CA LEU A 57 15.16 -0.99 4.80
C LEU A 57 14.28 -2.22 5.03
N VAL A 58 13.09 -2.22 4.43
CA VAL A 58 12.15 -3.34 4.53
C VAL A 58 12.32 -4.26 3.34
N GLU A 59 12.66 -5.53 3.61
CA GLU A 59 12.74 -6.55 2.57
C GLU A 59 11.37 -6.82 1.92
N MET A 60 11.39 -7.34 0.68
CA MET A 60 10.16 -7.61 -0.04
C MET A 60 9.39 -8.78 0.59
N GLY A 61 8.17 -8.52 1.05
CA GLY A 61 7.31 -9.45 1.77
C GLY A 61 7.17 -9.13 3.27
N ASP A 62 8.10 -8.36 3.83
CA ASP A 62 8.19 -8.13 5.28
C ASP A 62 7.32 -6.98 5.78
N MET A 63 6.80 -6.13 4.89
CA MET A 63 5.96 -5.00 5.26
C MET A 63 4.73 -5.38 6.10
N LYS A 64 4.20 -6.60 5.93
CA LYS A 64 3.07 -7.12 6.72
C LYS A 64 3.39 -7.33 8.20
N LYS A 65 4.68 -7.43 8.56
CA LYS A 65 5.13 -7.52 9.96
C LYS A 65 4.98 -6.18 10.70
N TYR A 66 4.95 -5.08 9.96
CA TYR A 66 5.00 -3.72 10.50
C TYR A 66 3.73 -2.91 10.27
N SER A 67 2.85 -3.36 9.36
CA SER A 67 1.68 -2.60 8.94
C SER A 67 0.44 -3.49 8.81
N ALA A 68 -0.71 -2.87 9.06
CA ALA A 68 -2.02 -3.40 8.69
C ALA A 68 -2.54 -2.62 7.48
N TYR A 69 -3.21 -3.31 6.55
CA TYR A 69 -3.77 -2.70 5.36
C TYR A 69 -5.25 -3.03 5.21
N VAL A 70 -6.08 -2.00 5.22
CA VAL A 70 -7.51 -2.08 4.93
C VAL A 70 -7.70 -1.83 3.43
N GLN A 71 -8.43 -2.72 2.77
CA GLN A 71 -8.65 -2.63 1.33
C GLN A 71 -9.73 -1.61 1.00
N GLN A 72 -9.80 -1.21 -0.27
CA GLN A 72 -10.85 -0.32 -0.76
C GLN A 72 -12.23 -1.01 -0.72
N ASP A 73 -12.25 -2.31 -1.05
CA ASP A 73 -13.44 -3.14 -0.99
C ASP A 73 -13.46 -3.93 0.32
N ASP A 74 -14.63 -3.98 0.94
CA ASP A 74 -14.86 -4.74 2.16
C ASP A 74 -15.00 -6.24 1.86
N LEU A 75 -14.32 -7.06 2.66
CA LEU A 75 -14.30 -8.52 2.51
C LEU A 75 -14.90 -9.17 3.75
N PHE A 76 -16.24 -9.17 3.83
CA PHE A 76 -16.98 -9.80 4.92
C PHE A 76 -17.69 -11.07 4.45
N ILE A 77 -17.88 -12.01 5.37
CA ILE A 77 -18.72 -13.19 5.19
C ILE A 77 -20.12 -12.81 5.70
N ALA A 78 -21.12 -12.88 4.84
CA ALA A 78 -22.44 -12.31 5.08
C ALA A 78 -23.17 -12.96 6.28
N GLU A 79 -22.86 -14.23 6.55
CA GLU A 79 -23.49 -15.03 7.59
C GLU A 79 -22.84 -14.87 8.98
N MET A 80 -21.67 -14.22 9.07
CA MET A 80 -20.96 -14.05 10.34
C MET A 80 -21.42 -12.80 11.06
N THR A 81 -21.54 -12.90 12.38
CA THR A 81 -21.67 -11.73 13.25
C THR A 81 -20.33 -10.99 13.38
N VAL A 82 -20.37 -9.73 13.83
CA VAL A 82 -19.16 -8.93 14.08
C VAL A 82 -18.20 -9.63 15.03
N GLN A 83 -18.72 -10.25 16.10
CA GLN A 83 -17.90 -10.93 17.10
C GLN A 83 -17.20 -12.17 16.54
N GLU A 84 -17.80 -12.86 15.56
CA GLU A 84 -17.20 -14.05 14.95
C GLU A 84 -16.12 -13.69 13.91
N HIS A 85 -16.20 -12.50 13.31
CA HIS A 85 -15.27 -12.06 12.28
C HIS A 85 -13.96 -11.45 12.84
N LEU A 86 -14.01 -10.88 14.05
CA LEU A 86 -12.87 -10.24 14.74
C LEU A 86 -12.02 -11.25 15.51
#